data_AF-A0A158QR87-F1
#
_entry.id   AF-A0A158QR87-F1
#
_cell.length_a   1.000
_cell.length_b   1.000
_cell.length_c   1.000
_cell.angle_alpha   90.00
_cell.angle_beta   90.00
_cell.angle_gamma   90.00
#
_symmetry.space_group_name_H-M   'P 1'
#
loop_
_entity.id
_entity.type
_entity.pdbx_description
1 polymer ?
#
loop_
_entity_poly.entity_id
_entity_poly.type
_entity_poly.pdbx_seq_one_letter_code
_entity_poly.pdbx_strand_id
1 'polypeptide(L)'
;MSGPTPEKALIGVPDRWMHCPKTGKLVDGLFFPFKSPLCSLYDDQIEKNLRFHPEDVFNHPAIKGKKIGLWIDLTKTDRYYFVKEVESHGCIYRKMPLAGHGSSPTQDETDRFVRLVQGFTRDHPGEVVGVHCTHGFNRTGFLIAAYMVVVKDWAVDCAVLTFAKERPCGIYKQDYLGDLFERYGDPDDCLEAPNKPSWEYGDAIGYCDDSEASTSVAHPQENTENLENGKGMSDSSTNGSAERFHFLEKPRGKQFMDGLVRGVVLVTDPLKKKMLQGKVRPTILVDMCFDSFYSDMLLFQIKELVGAKRDGFPGLQPVSLERSRDNDNLKMLAQRPYMVSWKADGMRYMVYICDENEVYAFDRDNEVFLIQGLSFPHRKHPRHIVNTLVDSEMIIDHVKDEHGNTRDLPRLLIYDIIHFEAGRIRKEREPMSVRVKDFWEMEALPKLFEPKFTKNVGHEIDGLILQPPYTPGRSDIVLKWKPPSHNSIDFKLQIRKVVKEGELPQHIGYLYVQHANEPMATMKATKKLLPYDNKIIECTFEENFLSLLMPFFHCLTDFQNGQWVFMRERTDKSLPNSLKTAQAVFNSMINPIDKDMLIE
;
A
#
# COMPACT_ATOMS: atom_id res chain seq x y z
N MET A 1 -41.12 3.73 25.41
CA MET A 1 -41.86 3.64 24.12
C MET A 1 -42.94 2.58 24.27
N SER A 2 -44.11 2.77 23.66
CA SER A 2 -45.31 1.94 23.92
C SER A 2 -45.34 0.61 23.18
N GLY A 3 -44.28 0.26 22.44
CA GLY A 3 -44.14 -1.03 21.75
C GLY A 3 -45.15 -1.22 20.61
N PRO A 4 -45.16 -2.38 19.96
CA PRO A 4 -46.13 -2.69 18.91
C PRO A 4 -47.53 -2.91 19.51
N THR A 5 -48.56 -2.41 18.82
CA THR A 5 -49.98 -2.61 19.14
C THR A 5 -50.75 -2.98 17.86
N PRO A 6 -51.93 -3.62 17.96
CA PRO A 6 -52.76 -3.92 16.79
C PRO A 6 -53.04 -2.67 15.92
N GLU A 7 -53.30 -1.51 16.54
CA GLU A 7 -53.56 -0.26 15.82
C GLU A 7 -52.34 0.22 15.04
N LYS A 8 -51.13 0.07 15.60
CA LYS A 8 -49.88 0.39 14.90
C LYS A 8 -49.56 -0.62 13.80
N ALA A 9 -50.02 -1.86 13.91
CA ALA A 9 -49.86 -2.89 12.89
C ALA A 9 -50.75 -2.64 11.66
N LEU A 10 -51.91 -2.01 11.85
CA LEU A 10 -52.80 -1.59 10.74
C LEU A 10 -52.18 -0.55 9.79
N ILE A 11 -51.12 0.15 10.22
CA ILE A 11 -50.35 1.07 9.35
C ILE A 11 -49.68 0.31 8.18
N GLY A 12 -49.51 -1.00 8.31
CA GLY A 12 -48.98 -1.84 7.24
C GLY A 12 -47.51 -2.20 7.42
N VAL A 13 -47.08 -3.23 6.70
CA VAL A 13 -45.67 -3.63 6.56
C VAL A 13 -44.83 -2.42 6.07
N PRO A 14 -43.57 -2.23 6.49
CA PRO A 14 -42.77 -1.11 6.00
C PRO A 14 -42.59 -1.14 4.48
N ASP A 15 -42.55 0.03 3.85
CA ASP A 15 -42.36 0.14 2.40
C ASP A 15 -41.14 -0.66 1.93
N ARG A 16 -41.31 -1.44 0.86
CA ARG A 16 -40.25 -2.21 0.20
C ARG A 16 -39.56 -3.23 1.13
N TRP A 17 -40.28 -3.71 2.16
CA TRP A 17 -39.74 -4.65 3.14
C TRP A 17 -39.90 -6.12 2.75
N MET A 18 -40.99 -6.50 2.06
CA MET A 18 -41.31 -7.91 1.77
C MET A 18 -40.15 -8.65 1.10
N HIS A 19 -39.73 -8.17 -0.08
CA HIS A 19 -38.68 -8.80 -0.89
C HIS A 19 -37.26 -8.34 -0.53
N CYS A 20 -37.12 -7.46 0.47
CA CYS A 20 -35.82 -7.10 1.00
C CYS A 20 -35.17 -8.33 1.68
N PRO A 21 -33.93 -8.70 1.34
CA PRO A 21 -33.25 -9.86 1.94
C PRO A 21 -33.20 -9.76 3.46
N LYS A 22 -33.50 -10.87 4.17
CA LYS A 22 -33.66 -10.87 5.63
C LYS A 22 -32.40 -10.45 6.39
N THR A 23 -31.25 -11.03 6.05
CA THR A 23 -29.99 -10.91 6.81
C THR A 23 -28.77 -10.82 5.89
N GLY A 24 -27.67 -10.26 6.39
CA GLY A 24 -26.34 -10.42 5.82
C GLY A 24 -25.58 -11.57 6.49
N LYS A 25 -24.27 -11.53 6.38
CA LYS A 25 -23.31 -12.37 7.12
C LYS A 25 -22.59 -11.53 8.19
N LEU A 26 -21.82 -12.19 9.04
CA LEU A 26 -20.99 -11.51 10.04
C LEU A 26 -19.91 -10.65 9.37
N VAL A 27 -20.06 -9.33 9.48
CA VAL A 27 -19.07 -8.35 9.05
C VAL A 27 -17.96 -8.30 10.09
N ASP A 28 -16.72 -8.57 9.65
CA ASP A 28 -15.52 -8.49 10.49
C ASP A 28 -15.65 -9.31 11.81
N GLY A 29 -16.39 -10.41 11.73
CA GLY A 29 -16.63 -11.34 12.85
C GLY A 29 -17.42 -10.77 14.04
N LEU A 30 -17.86 -9.51 13.97
CA LEU A 30 -18.48 -8.74 15.06
C LEU A 30 -19.92 -8.32 14.75
N PHE A 31 -20.17 -7.73 13.58
CA PHE A 31 -21.49 -7.15 13.28
C PHE A 31 -22.37 -8.09 12.47
N PHE A 32 -23.62 -8.23 12.87
CA PHE A 32 -24.63 -8.96 12.12
C PHE A 32 -25.70 -7.98 11.60
N PRO A 33 -25.64 -7.57 10.32
CA PRO A 33 -26.62 -6.66 9.73
C PRO A 33 -27.86 -7.42 9.23
N PHE A 34 -29.05 -6.89 9.51
CA PHE A 34 -30.32 -7.47 9.06
C PHE A 34 -31.38 -6.39 8.83
N LYS A 35 -32.48 -6.72 8.13
CA LYS A 35 -33.66 -5.85 8.01
C LYS A 35 -34.45 -5.87 9.31
N SER A 36 -35.31 -4.89 9.59
CA SER A 36 -36.11 -4.92 10.83
C SER A 36 -37.00 -6.17 10.86
N PRO A 37 -36.94 -7.05 11.88
CA PRO A 37 -37.93 -8.11 12.03
C PRO A 37 -39.29 -7.52 12.38
N LEU A 38 -40.36 -8.28 12.19
CA LEU A 38 -41.72 -7.89 12.53
C LEU A 38 -42.32 -8.91 13.49
N CYS A 39 -43.12 -8.46 14.47
CA CYS A 39 -43.86 -9.37 15.35
C CYS A 39 -45.05 -10.01 14.63
N SER A 40 -45.65 -11.01 15.30
CA SER A 40 -46.78 -11.78 14.78
C SER A 40 -48.02 -10.95 14.42
N LEU A 41 -48.13 -9.71 14.88
CA LEU A 41 -49.21 -8.80 14.49
C LEU A 41 -49.21 -8.45 12.99
N TYR A 42 -48.11 -8.72 12.28
CA TYR A 42 -47.99 -8.51 10.83
C TYR A 42 -48.20 -9.79 10.01
N ASP A 43 -48.41 -10.95 10.65
CA ASP A 43 -48.43 -12.27 9.98
C ASP A 43 -49.51 -12.39 8.91
N ASP A 44 -50.67 -11.78 9.13
CA ASP A 44 -51.79 -11.79 8.19
C ASP A 44 -51.54 -10.90 6.96
N GLN A 45 -50.53 -10.03 7.03
CA GLN A 45 -50.13 -9.14 5.94
C GLN A 45 -48.91 -9.67 5.15
N ILE A 46 -48.30 -10.78 5.59
CA ILE A 46 -47.03 -11.28 5.07
C ILE A 46 -47.13 -12.77 4.75
N GLU A 47 -46.77 -13.13 3.53
CA GLU A 47 -46.68 -14.53 3.11
C GLU A 47 -45.73 -15.34 4.02
N LYS A 48 -46.11 -16.57 4.34
CA LYS A 48 -45.44 -17.39 5.36
C LYS A 48 -43.93 -17.57 5.15
N ASN A 49 -43.49 -17.70 3.90
CA ASN A 49 -42.07 -17.80 3.49
C ASN A 49 -41.29 -16.49 3.69
N LEU A 50 -41.96 -15.34 3.58
CA LEU A 50 -41.35 -14.01 3.69
C LEU A 50 -41.32 -13.47 5.13
N ARG A 51 -42.04 -14.10 6.07
CA ARG A 51 -42.03 -13.77 7.50
C ARG A 51 -40.62 -13.76 8.08
N PHE A 52 -40.37 -12.80 8.97
CA PHE A 52 -39.07 -12.60 9.59
C PHE A 52 -39.25 -11.98 10.97
N HIS A 53 -39.09 -12.80 12.01
CA HIS A 53 -39.30 -12.48 13.42
C HIS A 53 -37.95 -12.30 14.15
N PRO A 54 -37.93 -11.70 15.36
CA PRO A 54 -36.71 -11.60 16.16
C PRO A 54 -36.04 -12.95 16.40
N GLU A 55 -36.82 -14.00 16.64
CA GLU A 55 -36.36 -15.40 16.79
C GLU A 55 -35.52 -15.87 15.58
N ASP A 56 -35.90 -15.48 14.37
CA ASP A 56 -35.17 -15.86 13.14
C ASP A 56 -33.77 -15.22 13.08
N VAL A 57 -33.56 -14.09 13.77
CA VAL A 57 -32.26 -13.42 13.86
C VAL A 57 -31.32 -14.19 14.78
N PHE A 58 -31.81 -14.63 15.96
CA PHE A 58 -31.03 -15.40 16.92
C PHE A 58 -30.70 -16.80 16.45
N ASN A 59 -31.55 -17.42 15.63
CA ASN A 59 -31.33 -18.76 15.10
C ASN A 59 -30.66 -18.78 13.72
N HIS A 60 -30.26 -17.62 13.19
CA HIS A 60 -29.76 -17.54 11.82
C HIS A 60 -28.40 -18.25 11.65
N PRO A 61 -28.21 -19.13 10.66
CA PRO A 61 -26.96 -19.92 10.52
C PRO A 61 -25.71 -19.05 10.29
N ALA A 62 -25.88 -17.83 9.78
CA ALA A 62 -24.78 -16.90 9.51
C ALA A 62 -24.06 -16.40 10.77
N ILE A 63 -24.66 -16.51 11.96
CA ILE A 63 -23.97 -16.15 13.22
C ILE A 63 -23.04 -17.26 13.72
N LYS A 64 -23.01 -18.43 13.04
CA LYS A 64 -22.08 -19.55 13.31
C LYS A 64 -22.05 -20.00 14.78
N GLY A 65 -23.20 -19.99 15.45
CA GLY A 65 -23.33 -20.37 16.86
C GLY A 65 -22.80 -19.32 17.85
N LYS A 66 -22.41 -18.13 17.40
CA LYS A 66 -22.06 -17.02 18.30
C LYS A 66 -23.33 -16.41 18.91
N LYS A 67 -23.25 -16.03 20.19
CA LYS A 67 -24.32 -15.32 20.90
C LYS A 67 -24.40 -13.86 20.46
N ILE A 68 -25.61 -13.39 20.11
CA ILE A 68 -25.89 -11.97 19.90
C ILE A 68 -26.07 -11.32 21.28
N GLY A 69 -25.11 -10.50 21.69
CA GLY A 69 -25.12 -9.87 23.02
C GLY A 69 -25.61 -8.43 23.03
N LEU A 70 -25.57 -7.74 21.89
CA LEU A 70 -26.07 -6.38 21.74
C LEU A 70 -26.94 -6.27 20.50
N TRP A 71 -28.12 -5.66 20.64
CA TRP A 71 -29.07 -5.40 19.58
C TRP A 71 -29.29 -3.89 19.42
N ILE A 72 -28.86 -3.34 18.28
CA ILE A 72 -28.95 -1.92 17.96
C ILE A 72 -30.05 -1.69 16.92
N ASP A 73 -31.11 -1.01 17.35
CA ASP A 73 -32.25 -0.63 16.53
C ASP A 73 -32.15 0.84 16.11
N LEU A 74 -31.91 1.07 14.81
CA LEU A 74 -31.73 2.39 14.23
C LEU A 74 -33.05 3.05 13.77
N THR A 75 -34.18 2.39 13.94
CA THR A 75 -35.46 2.84 13.37
C THR A 75 -36.10 3.94 14.23
N LYS A 76 -36.81 4.88 13.60
CA LYS A 76 -37.57 5.94 14.28
C LYS A 76 -39.03 5.53 14.54
N THR A 77 -39.23 4.28 14.95
CA THR A 77 -40.56 3.74 15.29
C THR A 77 -40.42 2.62 16.30
N ASP A 78 -41.46 2.35 17.08
CA ASP A 78 -41.54 1.26 18.05
C ASP A 78 -42.57 0.19 17.65
N ARG A 79 -43.05 0.23 16.40
CA ARG A 79 -44.16 -0.61 15.92
C ARG A 79 -43.77 -2.00 15.44
N TYR A 80 -42.49 -2.32 15.32
CA TYR A 80 -42.06 -3.51 14.59
C TYR A 80 -42.09 -4.79 15.41
N TYR A 81 -41.44 -4.81 16.57
CA TYR A 81 -41.33 -6.02 17.39
C TYR A 81 -41.23 -5.67 18.88
N PHE A 82 -41.45 -6.66 19.74
CA PHE A 82 -41.44 -6.47 21.18
C PHE A 82 -39.99 -6.50 21.70
N VAL A 83 -39.55 -5.41 22.36
CA VAL A 83 -38.21 -5.33 22.96
C VAL A 83 -37.96 -6.47 23.95
N LYS A 84 -39.00 -6.86 24.71
CA LYS A 84 -38.92 -7.97 25.68
C LYS A 84 -38.53 -9.31 25.05
N GLU A 85 -38.88 -9.54 23.78
CA GLU A 85 -38.52 -10.77 23.06
C GLU A 85 -37.00 -10.82 22.84
N VAL A 86 -36.40 -9.69 22.46
CA VAL A 86 -34.94 -9.56 22.31
C VAL A 86 -34.24 -9.70 23.67
N GLU A 87 -34.75 -9.04 24.71
CA GLU A 87 -34.16 -9.10 26.07
C GLU A 87 -34.25 -10.51 26.68
N SER A 88 -35.30 -11.27 26.37
CA SER A 88 -35.46 -12.65 26.86
C SER A 88 -34.36 -13.61 26.40
N HIS A 89 -33.66 -13.28 25.31
CA HIS A 89 -32.49 -14.00 24.80
C HIS A 89 -31.18 -13.63 25.51
N GLY A 90 -31.24 -12.82 26.58
CA GLY A 90 -30.04 -12.33 27.29
C GLY A 90 -29.22 -11.33 26.46
N CYS A 91 -29.89 -10.63 25.54
CA CYS A 91 -29.30 -9.64 24.64
C CYS A 91 -29.64 -8.22 25.12
N ILE A 92 -28.64 -7.34 25.15
CA ILE A 92 -28.80 -5.94 25.53
C ILE A 92 -29.47 -5.19 24.38
N TYR A 93 -30.64 -4.61 24.61
CA TYR A 93 -31.32 -3.80 23.59
C TYR A 93 -30.95 -2.31 23.68
N ARG A 94 -30.61 -1.70 22.53
CA ARG A 94 -30.31 -0.27 22.42
C ARG A 94 -31.03 0.35 21.21
N LYS A 95 -31.89 1.32 21.51
CA LYS A 95 -32.57 2.16 20.50
C LYS A 95 -31.73 3.38 20.17
N MET A 96 -31.44 3.59 18.89
CA MET A 96 -30.73 4.75 18.36
C MET A 96 -31.52 5.34 17.19
N PRO A 97 -32.60 6.10 17.44
CA PRO A 97 -33.50 6.52 16.39
C PRO A 97 -32.82 7.57 15.49
N LEU A 98 -32.48 7.18 14.25
CA LEU A 98 -31.92 8.09 13.26
C LEU A 98 -33.02 8.88 12.56
N ALA A 99 -32.73 10.11 12.16
CA ALA A 99 -33.66 10.94 11.37
C ALA A 99 -34.14 10.19 10.11
N GLY A 100 -35.41 10.40 9.74
CA GLY A 100 -35.94 9.95 8.45
C GLY A 100 -35.67 11.02 7.38
N HIS A 101 -35.62 10.60 6.10
CA HIS A 101 -35.41 11.39 4.87
C HIS A 101 -34.01 11.39 4.26
N GLY A 102 -33.44 10.20 4.04
CA GLY A 102 -32.36 10.04 3.06
C GLY A 102 -31.05 10.74 3.41
N SER A 103 -30.89 11.28 4.62
CA SER A 103 -29.58 11.75 5.10
C SER A 103 -28.83 10.61 5.78
N SER A 104 -27.50 10.66 5.66
CA SER A 104 -26.58 9.85 6.43
C SER A 104 -26.63 10.20 7.93
N PRO A 105 -26.20 9.28 8.82
CA PRO A 105 -26.05 9.57 10.24
C PRO A 105 -25.12 10.77 10.52
N THR A 106 -25.52 11.66 11.42
CA THR A 106 -24.71 12.80 11.87
C THR A 106 -23.44 12.36 12.61
N GLN A 107 -22.46 13.25 12.78
CA GLN A 107 -21.23 12.90 13.51
C GLN A 107 -21.53 12.45 14.94
N ASP A 108 -22.39 13.16 15.65
CA ASP A 108 -22.78 12.78 17.02
C ASP A 108 -23.49 11.42 17.09
N GLU A 109 -24.31 11.07 16.08
CA GLU A 109 -24.95 9.76 15.99
C GLU A 109 -23.92 8.64 15.78
N THR A 110 -22.93 8.90 14.92
CA THR A 110 -21.81 7.99 14.66
C THR A 110 -20.95 7.80 15.90
N ASP A 111 -20.55 8.87 16.58
CA ASP A 111 -19.72 8.79 17.79
C ASP A 111 -20.43 8.08 18.94
N ARG A 112 -21.76 8.21 19.03
CA ARG A 112 -22.56 7.45 20.01
C ARG A 112 -22.61 5.96 19.66
N PHE A 113 -22.77 5.63 18.38
CA PHE A 113 -22.75 4.23 17.92
C PHE A 113 -21.39 3.60 18.24
N VAL A 114 -20.30 4.29 17.89
CA VAL A 114 -18.93 3.82 18.11
C VAL A 114 -18.65 3.57 19.59
N ARG A 115 -18.92 4.55 20.45
CA ARG A 115 -18.72 4.41 21.91
C ARG A 115 -19.55 3.29 22.50
N LEU A 116 -20.79 3.11 22.05
CA LEU A 116 -21.66 2.03 22.51
C LEU A 116 -21.07 0.67 22.19
N VAL A 117 -20.61 0.47 20.95
CA VAL A 117 -20.06 -0.81 20.50
C VAL A 117 -18.70 -1.10 21.13
N GLN A 118 -17.83 -0.09 21.26
CA GLN A 118 -16.55 -0.23 21.98
C GLN A 118 -16.76 -0.62 23.45
N GLY A 119 -17.69 0.03 24.14
CA GLY A 119 -18.03 -0.32 25.52
C GLY A 119 -18.52 -1.77 25.63
N PHE A 120 -19.44 -2.16 24.75
CA PHE A 120 -19.95 -3.53 24.72
C PHE A 120 -18.87 -4.58 24.42
N THR A 121 -18.04 -4.36 23.40
CA THR A 121 -17.00 -5.33 23.00
C THR A 121 -15.92 -5.52 24.05
N ARG A 122 -15.61 -4.48 24.83
CA ARG A 122 -14.73 -4.57 26.00
C ARG A 122 -15.32 -5.43 27.10
N ASP A 123 -16.62 -5.27 27.37
CA ASP A 123 -17.29 -5.91 28.51
C ASP A 123 -17.80 -7.33 28.17
N HIS A 124 -18.01 -7.63 26.87
CA HIS A 124 -18.55 -8.90 26.35
C HIS A 124 -17.69 -9.46 25.18
N PRO A 125 -16.44 -9.88 25.44
CA PRO A 125 -15.55 -10.35 24.37
C PRO A 125 -16.10 -11.62 23.71
N GLY A 126 -16.14 -11.63 22.38
CA GLY A 126 -16.57 -12.78 21.57
C GLY A 126 -18.08 -12.83 21.26
N GLU A 127 -18.90 -12.03 21.93
CA GLU A 127 -20.31 -11.84 21.57
C GLU A 127 -20.46 -10.92 20.34
N VAL A 128 -21.54 -11.10 19.57
CA VAL A 128 -21.78 -10.33 18.33
C VAL A 128 -22.81 -9.22 18.52
N VAL A 129 -22.74 -8.21 17.66
CA VAL A 129 -23.60 -7.04 17.66
C VAL A 129 -24.58 -7.13 16.49
N GLY A 130 -25.86 -7.33 16.79
CA GLY A 130 -26.95 -7.23 15.82
C GLY A 130 -27.29 -5.78 15.54
N VAL A 131 -27.30 -5.35 14.27
CA VAL A 131 -27.62 -3.96 13.90
C VAL A 131 -28.61 -3.95 12.75
N HIS A 132 -29.69 -3.18 12.90
CA HIS A 132 -30.64 -2.98 11.81
C HIS A 132 -31.17 -1.55 11.74
N CYS A 133 -31.46 -1.11 10.52
CA CYS A 133 -32.43 -0.06 10.24
C CYS A 133 -33.70 -0.70 9.65
N THR A 134 -34.53 0.03 8.89
CA THR A 134 -35.70 -0.58 8.23
C THR A 134 -35.30 -1.75 7.32
N HIS A 135 -34.35 -1.53 6.39
CA HIS A 135 -33.88 -2.52 5.42
C HIS A 135 -32.52 -3.15 5.73
N GLY A 136 -31.72 -2.54 6.62
CA GLY A 136 -30.41 -3.06 7.01
C GLY A 136 -29.27 -2.83 6.01
N PHE A 137 -29.33 -1.76 5.20
CA PHE A 137 -28.32 -1.45 4.17
C PHE A 137 -27.63 -0.10 4.41
N ASN A 138 -28.21 1.03 3.99
CA ASN A 138 -27.49 2.32 3.98
C ASN A 138 -27.09 2.81 5.38
N ARG A 139 -28.05 3.01 6.30
CA ARG A 139 -27.76 3.50 7.68
C ARG A 139 -26.95 2.48 8.49
N THR A 140 -27.30 1.21 8.37
CA THR A 140 -26.59 0.09 9.03
C THR A 140 -25.15 -0.01 8.54
N GLY A 141 -24.96 -0.03 7.22
CA GLY A 141 -23.66 -0.10 6.58
C GLY A 141 -22.80 1.12 6.88
N PHE A 142 -23.38 2.32 6.88
CA PHE A 142 -22.67 3.54 7.24
C PHE A 142 -22.07 3.47 8.65
N LEU A 143 -22.87 3.11 9.65
CA LEU A 143 -22.40 3.04 11.04
C LEU A 143 -21.40 1.89 11.26
N ILE A 144 -21.60 0.75 10.60
CA ILE A 144 -20.65 -0.37 10.64
C ILE A 144 -19.32 0.01 9.97
N ALA A 145 -19.37 0.65 8.80
CA ALA A 145 -18.19 1.13 8.10
C ALA A 145 -17.44 2.18 8.94
N ALA A 146 -18.15 3.19 9.46
CA ALA A 146 -17.56 4.20 10.33
C ALA A 146 -16.91 3.60 11.58
N TYR A 147 -17.52 2.58 12.20
CA TYR A 147 -16.87 1.87 13.31
C TYR A 147 -15.57 1.18 12.89
N MET A 148 -15.58 0.46 11.75
CA MET A 148 -14.36 -0.21 11.28
C MET A 148 -13.25 0.78 10.97
N VAL A 149 -13.58 1.97 10.46
CA VAL A 149 -12.60 3.04 10.25
C VAL A 149 -12.09 3.60 11.58
N VAL A 150 -13.00 4.05 12.46
CA VAL A 150 -12.63 4.79 13.69
C VAL A 150 -12.00 3.89 14.76
N VAL A 151 -12.37 2.61 14.84
CA VAL A 151 -11.95 1.71 15.94
C VAL A 151 -10.93 0.67 15.50
N LYS A 152 -10.96 0.28 14.22
CA LYS A 152 -10.10 -0.79 13.71
C LYS A 152 -9.10 -0.31 12.66
N ASP A 153 -9.05 0.99 12.40
CA ASP A 153 -8.15 1.64 11.45
C ASP A 153 -8.30 1.10 10.01
N TRP A 154 -9.52 0.74 9.61
CA TRP A 154 -9.78 0.31 8.23
C TRP A 154 -9.80 1.53 7.31
N ALA A 155 -9.27 1.39 6.10
CA ALA A 155 -9.53 2.36 5.04
C ALA A 155 -11.03 2.36 4.70
N VAL A 156 -11.58 3.55 4.44
CA VAL A 156 -13.03 3.73 4.21
C VAL A 156 -13.55 2.90 3.02
N ASP A 157 -12.76 2.77 1.95
CA ASP A 157 -13.10 1.92 0.80
C ASP A 157 -13.18 0.45 1.20
N CYS A 158 -12.22 -0.05 1.97
CA CYS A 158 -12.17 -1.43 2.47
C CYS A 158 -13.34 -1.73 3.43
N ALA A 159 -13.67 -0.78 4.29
CA ALA A 159 -14.80 -0.88 5.21
C ALA A 159 -16.13 -1.00 4.45
N VAL A 160 -16.35 -0.15 3.45
CA VAL A 160 -17.53 -0.19 2.59
C VAL A 160 -17.60 -1.49 1.77
N LEU A 161 -16.49 -1.89 1.14
CA LEU A 161 -16.42 -3.10 0.31
C LEU A 161 -16.65 -4.37 1.13
N THR A 162 -16.16 -4.42 2.36
CA THR A 162 -16.35 -5.58 3.25
C THR A 162 -17.78 -5.66 3.73
N PHE A 163 -18.42 -4.53 4.04
CA PHE A 163 -19.85 -4.52 4.28
C PHE A 163 -20.64 -4.99 3.05
N ALA A 164 -20.29 -4.53 1.84
CA ALA A 164 -20.95 -4.94 0.60
C ALA A 164 -20.80 -6.44 0.30
N LYS A 165 -19.63 -7.01 0.58
CA LYS A 165 -19.37 -8.45 0.45
C LYS A 165 -20.26 -9.29 1.37
N GLU A 166 -20.37 -8.90 2.63
CA GLU A 166 -21.11 -9.66 3.64
C GLU A 166 -22.62 -9.33 3.66
N ARG A 167 -23.03 -8.18 3.11
CA ARG A 167 -24.43 -7.77 2.92
C ARG A 167 -24.65 -7.20 1.51
N PRO A 168 -24.69 -8.03 0.46
CA PRO A 168 -24.86 -7.57 -0.92
C PRO A 168 -26.19 -6.85 -1.16
N CYS A 169 -26.24 -5.73 -1.89
CA CYS A 169 -25.16 -5.05 -2.63
C CYS A 169 -24.34 -4.02 -1.80
N GLY A 170 -24.59 -3.90 -0.49
CA GLY A 170 -23.95 -2.92 0.38
C GLY A 170 -24.70 -1.61 0.48
N ILE A 171 -23.97 -0.50 0.64
CA ILE A 171 -24.54 0.85 0.66
C ILE A 171 -24.80 1.24 -0.80
N TYR A 172 -26.08 1.39 -1.18
CA TYR A 172 -26.51 1.66 -2.56
C TYR A 172 -26.98 3.11 -2.78
N LYS A 173 -26.72 3.98 -1.80
CA LYS A 173 -27.03 5.41 -1.87
C LYS A 173 -25.74 6.22 -1.90
N GLN A 174 -25.54 6.98 -2.99
CA GLN A 174 -24.30 7.72 -3.23
C GLN A 174 -24.01 8.77 -2.16
N ASP A 175 -25.04 9.43 -1.65
CA ASP A 175 -24.99 10.40 -0.56
C ASP A 175 -24.38 9.83 0.73
N TYR A 176 -24.61 8.53 1.01
CA TYR A 176 -24.02 7.87 2.18
C TYR A 176 -22.55 7.52 1.95
N LEU A 177 -22.19 7.12 0.73
CA LEU A 177 -20.80 6.85 0.36
C LEU A 177 -19.99 8.14 0.34
N GLY A 178 -20.50 9.19 -0.30
CA GLY A 178 -19.87 10.50 -0.35
C GLY A 178 -19.56 11.04 1.04
N ASP A 179 -20.51 10.98 1.97
CA ASP A 179 -20.30 11.43 3.35
C ASP A 179 -19.28 10.57 4.13
N LEU A 180 -19.24 9.25 3.91
CA LEU A 180 -18.18 8.41 4.49
C LEU A 180 -16.79 8.81 3.99
N PHE A 181 -16.65 9.04 2.68
CA PHE A 181 -15.39 9.43 2.07
C PHE A 181 -14.99 10.86 2.42
N GLU A 182 -15.95 11.78 2.57
CA GLU A 182 -15.71 13.14 3.04
C GLU A 182 -15.21 13.17 4.50
N ARG A 183 -15.74 12.29 5.36
CA ARG A 183 -15.33 12.23 6.77
C ARG A 183 -14.04 11.47 7.03
N TYR A 184 -13.82 10.37 6.30
CA TYR A 184 -12.83 9.36 6.66
C TYR A 184 -11.86 8.99 5.52
N GLY A 185 -11.96 9.61 4.35
CA GLY A 185 -11.13 9.31 3.19
C GLY A 185 -10.88 10.53 2.30
N ASP A 186 -10.72 10.28 1.00
CA ASP A 186 -10.63 11.32 -0.03
C ASP A 186 -11.93 11.35 -0.84
N PRO A 187 -12.62 12.49 -0.98
CA PRO A 187 -13.79 12.62 -1.84
C PRO A 187 -13.55 12.17 -3.29
N ASP A 188 -12.33 12.31 -3.81
CA ASP A 188 -11.98 11.91 -5.19
C ASP A 188 -11.91 10.39 -5.36
N ASP A 189 -11.71 9.63 -4.28
CA ASP A 189 -11.69 8.16 -4.25
C ASP A 189 -13.07 7.54 -3.97
N CYS A 190 -14.13 8.36 -3.90
CA CYS A 190 -15.46 7.91 -3.53
C CYS A 190 -15.97 6.80 -4.47
N LEU A 191 -16.32 5.65 -3.89
CA LEU A 191 -16.88 4.54 -4.65
C LEU A 191 -18.22 4.94 -5.29
N GLU A 192 -18.42 4.50 -6.53
CA GLU A 192 -19.73 4.57 -7.18
C GLU A 192 -20.69 3.60 -6.49
N ALA A 193 -21.87 4.12 -6.12
CA ALA A 193 -22.92 3.32 -5.52
C ALA A 193 -23.40 2.28 -6.54
N PRO A 194 -23.59 1.01 -6.12
CA PRO A 194 -24.18 -0.01 -6.97
C PRO A 194 -25.60 0.40 -7.38
N ASN A 195 -26.07 -0.17 -8.49
CA ASN A 195 -27.46 -0.04 -8.89
C ASN A 195 -28.39 -0.40 -7.74
N LYS A 196 -29.47 0.37 -7.61
CA LYS A 196 -30.51 0.11 -6.62
C LYS A 196 -31.03 -1.31 -6.80
N PRO A 197 -31.16 -2.09 -5.72
CA PRO A 197 -31.59 -3.47 -5.83
C PRO A 197 -33.04 -3.55 -6.31
N SER A 198 -33.38 -4.62 -7.05
CA SER A 198 -34.69 -4.80 -7.69
C SER A 198 -35.88 -4.67 -6.72
N TRP A 199 -35.74 -5.16 -5.49
CA TRP A 199 -36.75 -5.03 -4.43
C TRP A 199 -37.03 -3.58 -3.99
N GLU A 200 -36.20 -2.62 -4.40
CA GLU A 200 -36.41 -1.19 -4.11
C GLU A 200 -37.46 -0.55 -5.06
N TYR A 201 -37.77 -1.18 -6.20
CA TYR A 201 -38.69 -0.61 -7.21
C TYR A 201 -40.17 -1.00 -7.01
N GLY A 202 -40.47 -1.90 -6.05
CA GLY A 202 -41.83 -2.40 -5.81
C GLY A 202 -42.30 -3.39 -6.89
N ASP A 203 -43.25 -4.27 -6.54
CA ASP A 203 -43.73 -5.33 -7.44
C ASP A 203 -44.42 -4.77 -8.68
N ALA A 204 -43.67 -4.67 -9.78
CA ALA A 204 -44.19 -4.45 -11.11
C ALA A 204 -43.55 -5.43 -12.10
N ILE A 205 -44.30 -6.52 -12.34
CA ILE A 205 -44.38 -7.34 -13.56
C ILE A 205 -43.17 -8.26 -13.84
N GLY A 206 -43.49 -9.56 -13.87
CA GLY A 206 -42.56 -10.65 -14.08
C GLY A 206 -41.88 -10.65 -15.45
N TYR A 207 -40.61 -11.00 -15.40
CA TYR A 207 -39.94 -11.74 -16.47
C TYR A 207 -39.32 -12.99 -15.87
N CYS A 208 -39.50 -14.08 -16.59
CA CYS A 208 -39.11 -15.43 -16.23
C CYS A 208 -37.60 -15.57 -16.03
N ASP A 209 -37.28 -16.59 -15.24
CA ASP A 209 -35.97 -17.12 -14.87
C ASP A 209 -35.02 -17.37 -16.07
N ASP A 210 -33.75 -17.53 -15.72
CA ASP A 210 -32.58 -17.90 -16.55
C ASP A 210 -31.88 -16.80 -17.35
N SER A 211 -31.00 -16.05 -16.68
CA SER A 211 -29.65 -15.81 -17.20
C SER A 211 -28.70 -15.36 -16.10
N GLU A 212 -27.64 -16.15 -15.90
CA GLU A 212 -26.42 -15.73 -15.23
C GLU A 212 -25.91 -14.44 -15.89
N ALA A 213 -26.05 -13.31 -15.21
CA ALA A 213 -25.44 -12.06 -15.61
C ALA A 213 -23.92 -12.13 -15.38
N SER A 214 -23.27 -12.68 -16.40
CA SER A 214 -21.85 -12.61 -16.67
C SER A 214 -21.38 -11.15 -16.62
N THR A 215 -20.44 -10.84 -15.73
CA THR A 215 -19.60 -9.65 -15.89
C THR A 215 -18.45 -10.04 -16.83
N SER A 216 -18.57 -9.61 -18.08
CA SER A 216 -17.53 -9.72 -19.10
C SER A 216 -16.33 -8.85 -18.70
N VAL A 217 -15.33 -9.48 -18.10
CA VAL A 217 -13.95 -8.97 -18.12
C VAL A 217 -13.33 -9.49 -19.42
N ALA A 218 -13.06 -8.58 -20.36
CA ALA A 218 -12.37 -8.88 -21.59
C ALA A 218 -10.95 -9.39 -21.30
N HIS A 219 -10.72 -10.68 -21.52
CA HIS A 219 -9.38 -11.25 -21.70
C HIS A 219 -9.01 -11.20 -23.20
N PRO A 220 -7.79 -10.80 -23.59
CA PRO A 220 -7.30 -11.00 -24.94
C PRO A 220 -7.02 -12.50 -25.15
N GLN A 221 -7.68 -13.11 -26.13
CA GLN A 221 -7.41 -14.49 -26.55
C GLN A 221 -6.08 -14.60 -27.30
N GLU A 222 -5.25 -15.52 -26.83
CA GLU A 222 -4.16 -16.11 -27.60
C GLU A 222 -4.74 -16.93 -28.77
N ASN A 223 -4.33 -16.59 -29.99
CA ASN A 223 -4.60 -17.40 -31.17
C ASN A 223 -3.80 -18.70 -31.08
N THR A 224 -4.49 -19.84 -30.95
CA THR A 224 -3.94 -21.15 -31.29
C THR A 224 -4.74 -21.69 -32.46
N GLU A 225 -4.18 -21.64 -33.66
CA GLU A 225 -4.66 -22.42 -34.79
C GLU A 225 -3.84 -23.70 -34.92
N ASN A 226 -4.59 -24.79 -35.07
CA ASN A 226 -4.15 -26.16 -35.25
C ASN A 226 -3.35 -26.36 -36.53
N LEU A 227 -2.38 -27.26 -36.48
CA LEU A 227 -1.95 -28.06 -37.63
C LEU A 227 -1.69 -29.50 -37.16
N GLU A 228 -2.66 -30.37 -37.46
CA GLU A 228 -2.49 -31.82 -37.46
C GLU A 228 -1.57 -32.24 -38.63
N ASN A 229 -0.62 -33.14 -38.37
CA ASN A 229 -0.56 -34.49 -38.97
C ASN A 229 0.83 -35.12 -38.89
N GLY A 230 0.86 -36.42 -38.58
CA GLY A 230 1.65 -37.38 -39.38
C GLY A 230 2.85 -38.05 -38.72
N LYS A 231 2.58 -39.25 -38.16
CA LYS A 231 3.34 -40.50 -38.28
C LYS A 231 4.87 -40.52 -38.05
N GLY A 232 5.26 -41.28 -37.03
CA GLY A 232 5.85 -42.60 -37.29
C GLY A 232 7.35 -42.80 -37.01
N MET A 233 7.59 -43.69 -36.04
CA MET A 233 8.53 -44.82 -36.05
C MET A 233 9.88 -44.75 -35.32
N SER A 234 10.05 -45.81 -34.53
CA SER A 234 11.24 -46.61 -34.19
C SER A 234 12.17 -46.20 -33.03
N ASP A 235 12.22 -47.15 -32.10
CA ASP A 235 13.18 -47.40 -31.04
C ASP A 235 14.65 -47.33 -31.48
N SER A 236 15.52 -46.88 -30.57
CA SER A 236 16.56 -47.75 -30.01
C SER A 236 17.28 -47.11 -28.82
N SER A 237 17.50 -47.96 -27.83
CA SER A 237 18.16 -47.77 -26.55
C SER A 237 19.60 -47.22 -26.63
N THR A 238 19.99 -46.41 -25.65
CA THR A 238 21.24 -46.63 -24.87
C THR A 238 21.20 -45.82 -23.56
N ASN A 239 21.49 -46.51 -22.45
CA ASN A 239 21.61 -45.95 -21.11
C ASN A 239 22.89 -45.10 -20.96
N GLY A 240 22.74 -43.91 -20.38
CA GLY A 240 23.84 -43.07 -19.92
C GLY A 240 23.36 -42.14 -18.81
N SER A 241 23.73 -42.46 -17.57
CA SER A 241 23.45 -41.73 -16.34
C SER A 241 24.01 -40.30 -16.37
N ALA A 242 23.14 -39.30 -16.21
CA ALA A 242 23.49 -37.97 -15.71
C ALA A 242 22.25 -37.34 -15.06
N GLU A 243 22.32 -37.13 -13.75
CA GLU A 243 21.32 -36.36 -12.99
C GLU A 243 21.18 -34.95 -13.59
N ARG A 244 20.08 -34.73 -14.32
CA ARG A 244 19.69 -33.40 -14.77
C ARG A 244 19.10 -32.65 -13.59
N PHE A 245 19.85 -31.66 -13.11
CA PHE A 245 19.34 -30.58 -12.26
C PHE A 245 18.01 -30.06 -12.82
N HIS A 246 16.96 -30.16 -12.00
CA HIS A 246 15.70 -29.48 -12.23
C HIS A 246 16.01 -27.98 -12.30
N PHE A 247 16.00 -27.41 -13.50
CA PHE A 247 15.86 -25.97 -13.68
C PHE A 247 14.48 -25.61 -13.12
N LEU A 248 14.44 -25.13 -11.88
CA LEU A 248 13.25 -24.50 -11.32
C LEU A 248 12.92 -23.29 -12.20
N GLU A 249 11.74 -23.30 -12.81
CA GLU A 249 11.21 -22.16 -13.52
C GLU A 249 11.27 -20.92 -12.63
N LYS A 250 11.76 -19.80 -13.16
CA LYS A 250 11.77 -18.52 -12.44
C LYS A 250 10.32 -18.15 -12.07
N PRO A 251 10.03 -17.80 -10.81
CA PRO A 251 8.68 -17.42 -10.40
C PRO A 251 8.18 -16.22 -11.22
N ARG A 252 6.95 -16.31 -11.75
CA ARG A 252 6.27 -15.20 -12.43
C ARG A 252 5.74 -14.23 -11.37
N GLY A 253 6.40 -13.08 -11.17
CA GLY A 253 5.95 -12.01 -10.27
C GLY A 253 7.10 -11.17 -9.72
N LYS A 254 6.80 -9.98 -9.16
CA LYS A 254 7.79 -9.12 -8.50
C LYS A 254 8.35 -9.83 -7.26
N GLN A 255 9.67 -9.84 -7.10
CA GLN A 255 10.35 -10.53 -6.01
C GLN A 255 11.01 -9.53 -5.05
N PHE A 256 10.96 -9.84 -3.76
CA PHE A 256 11.69 -9.06 -2.76
C PHE A 256 13.19 -9.24 -2.96
N MET A 257 13.95 -8.15 -3.07
CA MET A 257 15.40 -8.21 -3.36
C MET A 257 15.75 -9.10 -4.56
N ASP A 258 14.93 -9.09 -5.61
CA ASP A 258 15.12 -9.96 -6.80
C ASP A 258 15.29 -11.46 -6.46
N GLY A 259 14.71 -11.89 -5.33
CA GLY A 259 14.78 -13.27 -4.85
C GLY A 259 16.02 -13.62 -4.02
N LEU A 260 16.91 -12.65 -3.73
CA LEU A 260 18.12 -12.86 -2.94
C LEU A 260 17.84 -13.15 -1.45
N VAL A 261 16.68 -12.75 -0.95
CA VAL A 261 16.28 -12.95 0.45
C VAL A 261 15.26 -14.08 0.54
N ARG A 262 15.63 -15.16 1.24
CA ARG A 262 14.74 -16.30 1.50
C ARG A 262 13.74 -15.97 2.62
N GLY A 263 12.56 -16.58 2.55
CA GLY A 263 11.51 -16.40 3.58
C GLY A 263 10.70 -15.11 3.43
N VAL A 264 10.72 -14.48 2.26
CA VAL A 264 9.89 -13.30 1.95
C VAL A 264 8.94 -13.64 0.81
N VAL A 265 7.65 -13.30 0.98
CA VAL A 265 6.58 -13.66 0.04
C VAL A 265 5.79 -12.41 -0.35
N LEU A 266 5.51 -12.24 -1.64
CA LEU A 266 4.64 -11.16 -2.13
C LEU A 266 3.20 -11.38 -1.64
N VAL A 267 2.57 -10.35 -1.07
CA VAL A 267 1.16 -10.39 -0.69
C VAL A 267 0.29 -10.22 -1.92
N THR A 268 -0.38 -11.29 -2.34
CA THR A 268 -1.21 -11.32 -3.55
C THR A 268 -2.69 -11.03 -3.31
N ASP A 269 -3.17 -11.15 -2.07
CA ASP A 269 -4.56 -10.84 -1.70
C ASP A 269 -4.82 -9.33 -1.86
N PRO A 270 -5.71 -8.90 -2.79
CA PRO A 270 -5.94 -7.48 -3.04
C PRO A 270 -6.53 -6.71 -1.86
N LEU A 271 -7.38 -7.34 -1.03
CA LEU A 271 -7.99 -6.70 0.14
C LEU A 271 -6.96 -6.55 1.24
N LYS A 272 -6.19 -7.61 1.53
CA LYS A 272 -5.10 -7.56 2.52
C LYS A 272 -4.02 -6.56 2.11
N LYS A 273 -3.68 -6.52 0.82
CA LYS A 273 -2.73 -5.56 0.26
C LYS A 273 -3.22 -4.12 0.44
N LYS A 274 -4.47 -3.80 0.05
CA LYS A 274 -5.06 -2.47 0.26
C LYS A 274 -5.11 -2.07 1.74
N MET A 275 -5.54 -2.97 2.62
CA MET A 275 -5.56 -2.73 4.07
C MET A 275 -4.15 -2.38 4.60
N LEU A 276 -3.14 -3.18 4.23
CA LEU A 276 -1.75 -2.96 4.64
C LEU A 276 -1.18 -1.66 4.08
N GLN A 277 -1.48 -1.34 2.82
CA GLN A 277 -1.09 -0.07 2.20
C GLN A 277 -1.71 1.13 2.92
N GLY A 278 -2.97 1.01 3.35
CA GLY A 278 -3.66 2.02 4.16
C GLY A 278 -2.94 2.32 5.48
N LYS A 279 -2.47 1.29 6.19
CA LYS A 279 -1.75 1.45 7.47
C LYS A 279 -0.44 2.24 7.37
N VAL A 280 0.15 2.34 6.19
CA VAL A 280 1.42 3.03 5.96
C VAL A 280 1.19 4.39 5.28
N ARG A 281 -0.07 4.77 4.97
CA ARG A 281 -0.39 6.07 4.37
C ARG A 281 -0.19 7.22 5.38
N PRO A 282 0.34 8.38 4.94
CA PRO A 282 0.61 9.51 5.81
C PRO A 282 -0.61 10.04 6.57
N THR A 283 -1.81 9.94 5.99
CA THR A 283 -3.07 10.41 6.59
C THR A 283 -3.47 9.62 7.84
N ILE A 284 -3.12 8.33 7.94
CA ILE A 284 -3.51 7.44 9.05
C ILE A 284 -2.45 7.41 10.17
N LEU A 285 -1.18 7.71 9.86
CA LEU A 285 -0.12 7.83 10.88
C LEU A 285 -0.40 8.95 11.91
N VAL A 286 -1.24 9.93 11.54
CA VAL A 286 -1.68 11.02 12.43
C VAL A 286 -2.65 10.53 13.52
N ASP A 287 -3.46 9.50 13.23
CA ASP A 287 -4.46 8.96 14.17
C ASP A 287 -3.90 7.84 15.07
N MET A 288 -2.87 7.10 14.63
CA MET A 288 -2.21 6.05 15.45
C MET A 288 -1.46 6.60 16.69
N CYS A 289 -1.26 7.92 16.79
CA CYS A 289 -0.56 8.55 17.92
C CYS A 289 -1.48 8.85 19.13
N PHE A 290 -2.67 8.24 19.20
CA PHE A 290 -3.69 8.61 20.18
C PHE A 290 -3.48 8.08 21.61
N ASP A 291 -2.46 7.25 21.87
CA ASP A 291 -2.22 6.70 23.22
C ASP A 291 -1.11 7.42 24.01
N SER A 292 -1.57 8.14 25.03
CA SER A 292 -0.86 8.75 26.16
C SER A 292 -0.30 10.19 26.02
N PHE A 293 -0.98 11.11 26.72
CA PHE A 293 -0.49 12.27 27.51
C PHE A 293 0.48 13.32 26.89
N TYR A 294 0.93 13.18 25.65
CA TYR A 294 1.80 14.14 24.94
C TYR A 294 1.18 14.59 23.61
N SER A 295 -0.11 14.90 23.58
CA SER A 295 -0.87 15.04 22.32
C SER A 295 -0.84 16.44 21.70
N ASP A 296 -0.85 17.54 22.46
CA ASP A 296 -1.37 18.78 21.87
C ASP A 296 -0.36 19.60 21.07
N MET A 297 0.94 19.54 21.41
CA MET A 297 1.99 20.27 20.68
C MET A 297 2.50 19.50 19.45
N LEU A 298 2.47 18.16 19.52
CA LEU A 298 2.89 17.28 18.42
C LEU A 298 1.82 17.19 17.32
N LEU A 299 0.51 17.20 17.67
CA LEU A 299 -0.59 17.19 16.70
C LEU A 299 -0.56 18.41 15.78
N PHE A 300 -0.23 19.59 16.32
CA PHE A 300 -0.17 20.83 15.53
C PHE A 300 1.03 20.82 14.57
N GLN A 301 2.18 20.27 15.02
CA GLN A 301 3.35 20.11 14.16
C GLN A 301 3.11 19.04 13.08
N ILE A 302 2.57 17.86 13.40
CA ILE A 302 2.39 16.76 12.43
C ILE A 302 1.33 17.11 11.36
N LYS A 303 0.24 17.82 11.73
CA LYS A 303 -0.75 18.32 10.75
C LYS A 303 -0.14 19.32 9.75
N GLU A 304 0.81 20.15 10.16
CA GLU A 304 1.56 21.06 9.28
C GLU A 304 2.65 20.30 8.48
N LEU A 305 3.26 19.26 9.04
CA LEU A 305 4.37 18.52 8.46
C LEU A 305 3.96 17.48 7.40
N VAL A 306 2.71 17.02 7.40
CA VAL A 306 2.17 15.97 6.51
C VAL A 306 1.25 16.55 5.42
N GLY A 307 1.51 17.77 4.96
CA GLY A 307 0.83 18.37 3.79
C GLY A 307 0.98 17.62 2.45
N ALA A 308 1.40 16.34 2.45
CA ALA A 308 1.51 15.49 1.27
C ALA A 308 0.18 14.79 0.96
N LYS A 309 -0.71 15.52 0.27
CA LYS A 309 -1.93 15.02 -0.39
C LYS A 309 -1.65 14.09 -1.60
N ARG A 310 -0.72 13.13 -1.53
CA ARG A 310 -0.34 12.32 -2.70
C ARG A 310 -0.09 10.84 -2.39
N ASP A 311 -0.57 9.99 -3.29
CA ASP A 311 -0.23 8.56 -3.40
C ASP A 311 1.26 8.34 -3.71
N GLY A 312 2.11 8.34 -2.68
CA GLY A 312 3.55 8.12 -2.83
C GLY A 312 4.19 7.50 -1.60
N PHE A 313 5.40 6.97 -1.77
CA PHE A 313 6.18 6.35 -0.68
C PHE A 313 6.35 7.35 0.50
N PRO A 314 5.97 6.96 1.73
CA PRO A 314 5.83 7.90 2.85
C PRO A 314 7.16 8.31 3.49
N GLY A 315 8.24 7.57 3.24
CA GLY A 315 9.57 7.90 3.76
C GLY A 315 10.24 9.09 3.06
N LEU A 316 11.05 9.84 3.81
CA LEU A 316 11.78 11.03 3.37
C LEU A 316 12.61 10.75 2.11
N GLN A 317 12.44 11.50 1.03
CA GLN A 317 13.22 11.33 -0.19
C GLN A 317 14.41 12.29 -0.21
N PRO A 318 15.67 11.81 -0.16
CA PRO A 318 16.83 12.68 -0.16
C PRO A 318 17.05 13.35 -1.53
N VAL A 319 17.43 14.62 -1.50
CA VAL A 319 17.77 15.44 -2.67
C VAL A 319 19.26 15.34 -2.95
N SER A 320 19.66 15.24 -4.22
CA SER A 320 21.08 15.22 -4.58
C SER A 320 21.77 16.52 -4.16
N LEU A 321 22.97 16.40 -3.58
CA LEU A 321 23.83 17.54 -3.32
C LEU A 321 24.25 18.15 -4.67
N GLU A 322 24.08 19.46 -4.81
CA GLU A 322 24.24 20.19 -6.05
C GLU A 322 24.83 21.58 -5.76
N ARG A 323 25.75 22.03 -6.62
CA ARG A 323 26.36 23.37 -6.58
C ARG A 323 26.23 24.10 -7.92
N SER A 324 25.12 23.88 -8.62
CA SER A 324 24.88 24.55 -9.91
C SER A 324 24.49 26.01 -9.67
N ARG A 325 24.60 26.83 -10.72
CA ARG A 325 24.23 28.25 -10.66
C ARG A 325 22.77 28.47 -10.26
N ASP A 326 21.88 27.60 -10.72
CA ASP A 326 20.44 27.71 -10.51
C ASP A 326 20.00 27.04 -9.20
N ASN A 327 20.79 26.09 -8.69
CA ASN A 327 20.51 25.37 -7.46
C ASN A 327 21.81 24.98 -6.71
N ASP A 328 22.22 25.85 -5.78
CA ASP A 328 23.29 25.59 -4.82
C ASP A 328 22.68 25.27 -3.45
N ASN A 329 22.58 23.97 -3.15
CA ASN A 329 22.13 23.46 -1.86
C ASN A 329 23.29 23.07 -0.94
N LEU A 330 24.53 23.07 -1.44
CA LEU A 330 25.74 22.85 -0.63
C LEU A 330 25.85 23.88 0.50
N LYS A 331 25.46 25.13 0.22
CA LYS A 331 25.41 26.21 1.23
C LYS A 331 24.59 25.88 2.47
N MET A 332 23.66 24.92 2.40
CA MET A 332 22.84 24.50 3.54
C MET A 332 23.68 23.83 4.63
N LEU A 333 24.76 23.15 4.26
CA LEU A 333 25.68 22.51 5.20
C LEU A 333 26.39 23.55 6.09
N ALA A 334 26.64 24.75 5.58
CA ALA A 334 27.22 25.86 6.35
C ALA A 334 26.18 26.60 7.22
N GLN A 335 24.90 26.50 6.88
CA GLN A 335 23.82 27.26 7.52
C GLN A 335 23.14 26.49 8.65
N ARG A 336 23.31 25.17 8.72
CA ARG A 336 22.59 24.30 9.65
C ARG A 336 23.50 23.17 10.17
N PRO A 337 23.27 22.68 11.40
CA PRO A 337 23.93 21.46 11.85
C PRO A 337 23.44 20.28 11.02
N TYR A 338 24.38 19.48 10.53
CA TYR A 338 24.12 18.22 9.84
C TYR A 338 24.84 17.08 10.56
N MET A 339 24.28 15.89 10.42
CA MET A 339 24.92 14.62 10.71
C MET A 339 25.12 13.87 9.38
N VAL A 340 26.17 13.07 9.32
CA VAL A 340 26.55 12.29 8.14
C VAL A 340 26.53 10.80 8.47
N SER A 341 26.06 10.00 7.52
CA SER A 341 26.21 8.55 7.51
C SER A 341 26.55 8.08 6.10
N TRP A 342 27.04 6.85 5.97
CA TRP A 342 27.29 6.22 4.68
C TRP A 342 25.98 5.85 4.00
N LYS A 343 25.94 5.91 2.67
CA LYS A 343 24.82 5.42 1.86
C LYS A 343 25.11 3.98 1.45
N ALA A 344 24.16 3.07 1.69
CA ALA A 344 24.30 1.69 1.26
C ALA A 344 23.86 1.53 -0.19
N ASP A 345 24.48 0.61 -0.92
CA ASP A 345 23.85 0.04 -2.11
C ASP A 345 22.84 -1.05 -1.71
N GLY A 346 21.63 -0.62 -1.38
CA GLY A 346 20.54 -1.47 -0.94
C GLY A 346 19.19 -1.01 -1.45
N MET A 347 18.16 -1.84 -1.25
CA MET A 347 16.79 -1.45 -1.55
C MET A 347 16.08 -0.95 -0.31
N ARG A 348 15.46 0.21 -0.44
CA ARG A 348 14.70 0.83 0.64
C ARG A 348 13.34 0.19 0.78
N TYR A 349 12.99 -0.16 2.01
CA TYR A 349 11.67 -0.64 2.37
C TYR A 349 11.16 0.10 3.61
N MET A 350 9.88 0.43 3.61
CA MET A 350 9.18 0.70 4.87
C MET A 350 8.82 -0.63 5.50
N VAL A 351 9.12 -0.87 6.78
CA VAL A 351 8.78 -2.12 7.45
C VAL A 351 7.77 -1.87 8.55
N TYR A 352 6.58 -2.45 8.40
CA TYR A 352 5.52 -2.45 9.39
C TYR A 352 5.53 -3.79 10.13
N ILE A 353 5.81 -3.73 11.42
CA ILE A 353 5.77 -4.83 12.35
C ILE A 353 4.36 -4.80 12.97
N CYS A 354 3.45 -5.59 12.42
CA CYS A 354 2.06 -5.65 12.88
C CYS A 354 1.97 -6.52 14.13
N ASP A 355 2.50 -7.75 14.08
CA ASP A 355 2.59 -8.69 15.20
C ASP A 355 3.63 -9.79 14.89
N GLU A 356 3.80 -10.76 15.80
CA GLU A 356 4.69 -11.90 15.63
C GLU A 356 4.30 -12.71 14.38
N ASN A 357 5.23 -12.83 13.43
CA ASN A 357 5.03 -13.41 12.08
C ASN A 357 4.20 -12.56 11.11
N GLU A 358 3.83 -11.35 11.49
CA GLU A 358 3.13 -10.39 10.64
C GLU A 358 3.99 -9.15 10.40
N VAL A 359 5.15 -9.38 9.80
CA VAL A 359 6.10 -8.31 9.44
C VAL A 359 6.01 -8.04 7.95
N TYR A 360 5.63 -6.82 7.58
CA TYR A 360 5.37 -6.44 6.19
C TYR A 360 6.37 -5.38 5.72
N ALA A 361 6.98 -5.59 4.56
CA ALA A 361 7.84 -4.62 3.90
C ALA A 361 7.14 -4.03 2.68
N PHE A 362 7.26 -2.71 2.52
CA PHE A 362 6.65 -1.93 1.45
C PHE A 362 7.77 -1.31 0.62
N ASP A 363 7.74 -1.55 -0.69
CA ASP A 363 8.70 -0.92 -1.60
C ASP A 363 8.17 0.41 -2.16
N ARG A 364 8.92 0.99 -3.09
CA ARG A 364 8.60 2.29 -3.70
C ARG A 364 7.38 2.27 -4.62
N ASP A 365 7.02 1.11 -5.17
CA ASP A 365 5.82 0.94 -5.99
C ASP A 365 4.61 0.56 -5.12
N ASN A 366 4.76 0.64 -3.78
CA ASN A 366 3.75 0.26 -2.80
C ASN A 366 3.39 -1.23 -2.85
N GLU A 367 4.27 -2.08 -3.37
CA GLU A 367 4.09 -3.53 -3.29
C GLU A 367 4.40 -4.01 -1.88
N VAL A 368 3.64 -5.00 -1.42
CA VAL A 368 3.67 -5.47 -0.04
C VAL A 368 4.23 -6.87 0.03
N PHE A 369 5.24 -7.06 0.87
CA PHE A 369 5.93 -8.32 1.06
C PHE A 369 5.82 -8.75 2.52
N LEU A 370 5.43 -10.00 2.77
CA LEU A 370 5.45 -10.61 4.10
C LEU A 370 6.84 -11.21 4.36
N ILE A 371 7.53 -10.73 5.41
CA ILE A 371 8.79 -11.28 5.90
C ILE A 371 8.47 -12.34 6.96
N GLN A 372 8.78 -13.60 6.67
CA GLN A 372 8.53 -14.71 7.56
C GLN A 372 9.70 -14.96 8.51
N GLY A 373 9.39 -15.37 9.73
CA GLY A 373 10.38 -15.80 10.73
C GLY A 373 11.14 -14.66 11.42
N LEU A 374 10.83 -13.40 11.13
CA LEU A 374 11.47 -12.25 11.79
C LEU A 374 10.74 -11.92 13.11
N SER A 375 11.47 -11.91 14.24
CA SER A 375 10.92 -11.63 15.57
C SER A 375 11.61 -10.45 16.26
N PHE A 376 10.80 -9.55 16.83
CA PHE A 376 11.20 -8.34 17.50
C PHE A 376 10.64 -8.36 18.93
N PRO A 377 11.40 -8.79 19.95
CA PRO A 377 10.87 -8.91 21.30
C PRO A 377 10.67 -7.55 21.99
N HIS A 378 9.65 -7.47 22.84
CA HIS A 378 9.38 -6.32 23.68
C HIS A 378 10.33 -6.31 24.90
N ARG A 379 10.80 -5.11 25.29
CA ARG A 379 11.86 -4.97 26.31
C ARG A 379 11.40 -5.39 27.70
N LYS A 380 10.21 -4.95 28.10
CA LYS A 380 9.67 -5.10 29.47
C LYS A 380 8.70 -6.27 29.62
N HIS A 381 8.23 -6.83 28.51
CA HIS A 381 7.17 -7.83 28.47
C HIS A 381 7.62 -8.98 27.59
N PRO A 382 7.34 -10.25 27.95
CA PRO A 382 7.73 -11.42 27.16
C PRO A 382 6.78 -11.60 25.97
N ARG A 383 6.65 -10.58 25.12
CA ARG A 383 5.82 -10.55 23.91
C ARG A 383 6.61 -9.94 22.75
N HIS A 384 6.16 -10.14 21.52
CA HIS A 384 6.68 -9.46 20.34
C HIS A 384 6.24 -7.98 20.30
N ILE A 385 6.98 -7.13 19.57
CA ILE A 385 6.56 -5.75 19.36
C ILE A 385 5.52 -5.66 18.25
N VAL A 386 4.39 -5.03 18.50
CA VAL A 386 3.30 -4.80 17.56
C VAL A 386 3.26 -3.34 17.11
N ASN A 387 2.48 -3.03 16.09
CA ASN A 387 2.22 -1.66 15.64
C ASN A 387 3.48 -0.77 15.58
N THR A 388 4.54 -1.24 14.92
CA THR A 388 5.79 -0.49 14.82
C THR A 388 6.14 -0.27 13.35
N LEU A 389 6.38 0.98 12.96
CA LEU A 389 6.74 1.36 11.60
C LEU A 389 8.16 1.91 11.57
N VAL A 390 9.02 1.28 10.78
CA VAL A 390 10.43 1.67 10.66
C VAL A 390 10.81 1.93 9.21
N ASP A 391 11.62 2.96 8.99
CA ASP A 391 12.26 3.21 7.72
C ASP A 391 13.58 2.46 7.65
N SER A 392 13.74 1.69 6.58
CA SER A 392 14.81 0.72 6.50
C SER A 392 15.41 0.55 5.11
N GLU A 393 16.62 0.03 5.09
CA GLU A 393 17.37 -0.32 3.89
C GLU A 393 17.79 -1.79 4.00
N MET A 394 17.37 -2.59 3.03
CA MET A 394 17.75 -3.99 2.91
C MET A 394 19.03 -4.08 2.08
N ILE A 395 20.05 -4.72 2.63
CA ILE A 395 21.36 -4.90 2.01
C ILE A 395 21.77 -6.37 2.04
N ILE A 396 22.73 -6.74 1.19
CA ILE A 396 23.38 -8.05 1.22
C ILE A 396 24.84 -7.83 1.63
N ASP A 397 25.21 -8.30 2.81
CA ASP A 397 26.59 -8.29 3.29
C ASP A 397 27.35 -9.49 2.72
N HIS A 398 28.55 -9.25 2.20
CA HIS A 398 29.48 -10.28 1.75
C HIS A 398 30.49 -10.59 2.86
N VAL A 399 30.17 -11.56 3.72
CA VAL A 399 31.01 -11.91 4.89
C VAL A 399 31.88 -13.11 4.58
N LYS A 400 33.18 -13.02 4.84
CA LYS A 400 34.09 -14.18 4.74
C LYS A 400 33.92 -15.08 5.95
N ASP A 401 33.74 -16.38 5.73
CA ASP A 401 33.75 -17.39 6.79
C ASP A 401 35.17 -17.64 7.32
N GLU A 402 35.28 -18.45 8.39
CA GLU A 402 36.56 -18.85 9.00
C GLU A 402 37.50 -19.59 8.03
N HIS A 403 36.98 -20.08 6.90
CA HIS A 403 37.70 -20.81 5.86
C HIS A 403 38.02 -19.92 4.63
N GLY A 404 37.67 -18.63 4.66
CA GLY A 404 37.92 -17.67 3.59
C GLY A 404 36.88 -17.63 2.46
N ASN A 405 35.80 -18.40 2.54
CA ASN A 405 34.71 -18.36 1.55
C ASN A 405 33.79 -17.17 1.83
N THR A 406 33.39 -16.46 0.79
CA THR A 406 32.42 -15.37 0.89
C THR A 406 31.00 -15.91 0.98
N ARG A 407 30.24 -15.45 1.96
CA ARG A 407 28.83 -15.78 2.18
C ARG A 407 27.97 -14.51 2.18
N ASP A 408 26.89 -14.57 1.41
CA ASP A 408 25.92 -13.49 1.31
C ASP A 408 24.92 -13.57 2.48
N LEU A 409 24.82 -12.48 3.24
CA LEU A 409 23.96 -12.37 4.41
C LEU A 409 23.04 -11.16 4.28
N PRO A 410 21.72 -11.37 4.17
CA PRO A 410 20.78 -10.25 4.15
C PRO A 410 20.73 -9.54 5.50
N ARG A 411 20.73 -8.21 5.48
CA ARG A 411 20.58 -7.38 6.68
C ARG A 411 19.58 -6.26 6.45
N LEU A 412 18.75 -6.03 7.46
CA LEU A 412 17.82 -4.91 7.52
C LEU A 412 18.45 -3.80 8.36
N LEU A 413 18.79 -2.69 7.72
CA LEU A 413 19.31 -1.50 8.39
C LEU A 413 18.15 -0.58 8.70
N ILE A 414 17.84 -0.39 9.98
CA ILE A 414 16.86 0.60 10.43
C ILE A 414 17.60 1.88 10.74
N TYR A 415 17.24 2.96 10.05
CA TYR A 415 17.86 4.27 10.27
C TYR A 415 16.86 5.33 10.75
N ASP A 416 15.56 5.06 10.65
CA ASP A 416 14.54 5.88 11.28
C ASP A 416 13.39 5.02 11.82
N ILE A 417 12.78 5.48 12.91
CA ILE A 417 11.59 4.87 13.50
C ILE A 417 10.47 5.89 13.40
N ILE A 418 9.51 5.62 12.52
CA ILE A 418 8.39 6.52 12.26
C ILE A 418 7.35 6.41 13.37
N HIS A 419 7.07 5.18 13.79
CA HIS A 419 6.15 4.89 14.88
C HIS A 419 6.66 3.68 15.65
N PHE A 420 6.61 3.74 16.97
CA PHE A 420 7.17 2.70 17.83
C PHE A 420 6.23 2.38 18.96
N GLU A 421 6.03 1.08 19.21
CA GLU A 421 5.70 0.65 20.54
C GLU A 421 6.98 0.32 21.33
N ALA A 422 7.07 0.72 22.60
CA ALA A 422 8.33 0.75 23.33
C ALA A 422 9.05 -0.61 23.57
N GLY A 423 9.98 -1.06 22.71
CA GLY A 423 10.79 -2.30 22.86
C GLY A 423 12.29 -2.25 22.44
N ARG A 424 12.99 -3.41 22.37
CA ARG A 424 14.39 -3.57 21.91
C ARG A 424 14.62 -4.98 21.35
N ILE A 425 15.43 -5.10 20.28
CA ILE A 425 15.60 -6.31 19.44
C ILE A 425 16.56 -7.37 20.05
N ARG A 426 16.32 -8.69 19.83
CA ARG A 426 17.24 -9.81 20.19
C ARG A 426 17.80 -10.54 18.95
N LYS A 427 19.12 -10.48 18.80
CA LYS A 427 19.90 -10.86 17.60
C LYS A 427 20.04 -12.36 17.30
N GLU A 428 19.69 -13.26 18.24
CA GLU A 428 20.13 -14.67 18.21
C GLU A 428 19.17 -15.62 17.46
N ARG A 429 18.01 -15.15 16.98
CA ARG A 429 16.96 -16.00 16.37
C ARG A 429 16.43 -15.47 15.02
N GLU A 430 17.15 -14.57 14.37
CA GLU A 430 16.63 -13.80 13.22
C GLU A 430 17.01 -14.45 11.86
N PRO A 431 16.09 -14.50 10.87
CA PRO A 431 16.36 -14.95 9.50
C PRO A 431 17.25 -13.97 8.72
N MET A 432 17.31 -12.71 9.18
CA MET A 432 18.16 -11.63 8.69
C MET A 432 18.54 -10.73 9.86
N SER A 433 19.75 -10.18 9.88
CA SER A 433 20.23 -9.38 11.01
C SER A 433 19.67 -7.95 10.95
N VAL A 434 19.07 -7.48 12.04
CA VAL A 434 18.61 -6.07 12.17
C VAL A 434 19.69 -5.21 12.83
N ARG A 435 20.01 -4.05 12.26
CA ARG A 435 20.99 -3.10 12.82
C ARG A 435 20.47 -1.67 12.79
N VAL A 436 20.83 -0.88 13.81
CA VAL A 436 20.66 0.58 13.78
C VAL A 436 21.76 1.16 12.91
N LYS A 437 21.41 2.10 12.02
CA LYS A 437 22.40 2.84 11.22
C LYS A 437 23.02 3.96 12.05
N ASP A 438 24.33 3.97 12.12
CA ASP A 438 25.07 4.99 12.88
C ASP A 438 25.14 6.31 12.10
N PHE A 439 25.01 7.42 12.82
CA PHE A 439 25.20 8.79 12.31
C PHE A 439 26.29 9.49 13.13
N TRP A 440 27.07 10.32 12.46
CA TRP A 440 28.18 11.07 13.06
C TRP A 440 28.07 12.56 12.74
N GLU A 441 28.73 13.40 13.53
CA GLU A 441 28.87 14.84 13.23
C GLU A 441 29.72 15.05 11.96
N MET A 442 29.61 16.22 11.33
CA MET A 442 30.27 16.52 10.05
C MET A 442 31.80 16.43 10.12
N GLU A 443 32.40 16.63 11.29
CA GLU A 443 33.82 16.49 11.55
C GLU A 443 34.33 15.06 11.34
N ALA A 444 33.42 14.07 11.37
CA ALA A 444 33.74 12.67 11.08
C ALA A 444 33.77 12.34 9.59
N LEU A 445 33.34 13.27 8.72
CA LEU A 445 33.25 13.08 7.27
C LEU A 445 34.55 12.51 6.65
N PRO A 446 35.76 13.00 6.95
CA PRO A 446 36.99 12.43 6.38
C PRO A 446 37.19 10.95 6.76
N LYS A 447 36.80 10.57 7.98
CA LYS A 447 36.95 9.21 8.50
C LYS A 447 36.04 8.21 7.78
N LEU A 448 34.88 8.64 7.29
CA LEU A 448 33.96 7.79 6.52
C LEU A 448 34.55 7.37 5.17
N PHE A 449 35.49 8.15 4.63
CA PHE A 449 36.21 7.83 3.40
C PHE A 449 37.50 7.02 3.61
N GLU A 450 37.91 6.79 4.86
CA GLU A 450 39.15 6.05 5.14
C GLU A 450 38.99 4.56 4.82
N PRO A 451 40.01 3.89 4.25
CA PRO A 451 39.98 2.44 4.00
C PRO A 451 39.71 1.61 5.25
N LYS A 452 40.06 2.14 6.43
CA LYS A 452 39.77 1.50 7.71
C LYS A 452 38.27 1.40 7.97
N PHE A 453 37.51 2.42 7.58
CA PHE A 453 36.07 2.43 7.72
C PHE A 453 35.41 1.57 6.65
N THR A 454 35.71 1.82 5.36
CA THR A 454 35.06 1.14 4.24
C THR A 454 35.32 -0.37 4.21
N LYS A 455 36.48 -0.86 4.67
CA LYS A 455 36.76 -2.31 4.80
C LYS A 455 36.00 -3.00 5.93
N ASN A 456 35.56 -2.25 6.95
CA ASN A 456 34.82 -2.80 8.08
C ASN A 456 33.32 -2.88 7.79
N VAL A 457 32.86 -2.22 6.73
CA VAL A 457 31.49 -2.31 6.24
C VAL A 457 31.41 -3.50 5.27
N GLY A 458 30.50 -4.44 5.54
CA GLY A 458 30.41 -5.72 4.82
C GLY A 458 29.73 -5.65 3.44
N HIS A 459 29.36 -4.45 3.00
CA HIS A 459 28.61 -4.18 1.78
C HIS A 459 29.15 -2.92 1.10
N GLU A 460 28.73 -2.71 -0.15
CA GLU A 460 29.16 -1.56 -0.94
C GLU A 460 28.54 -0.25 -0.44
N ILE A 461 29.39 0.78 -0.34
CA ILE A 461 28.99 2.14 0.01
C ILE A 461 28.95 2.96 -1.28
N ASP A 462 27.78 3.44 -1.67
CA ASP A 462 27.56 4.15 -2.94
C ASP A 462 27.50 5.68 -2.79
N GLY A 463 27.75 6.20 -1.59
CA GLY A 463 27.75 7.63 -1.30
C GLY A 463 27.58 7.94 0.18
N LEU A 464 27.03 9.12 0.48
CA LEU A 464 26.75 9.62 1.82
C LEU A 464 25.32 10.14 1.92
N ILE A 465 24.75 10.04 3.13
CA ILE A 465 23.51 10.70 3.52
C ILE A 465 23.86 11.77 4.54
N LEU A 466 23.40 12.99 4.25
CA LEU A 466 23.57 14.18 5.07
C LEU A 466 22.18 14.56 5.58
N GLN A 467 21.93 14.41 6.88
CA GLN A 467 20.65 14.75 7.48
C GLN A 467 20.84 15.76 8.62
N PRO A 468 19.94 16.73 8.80
CA PRO A 468 19.93 17.54 10.02
C PRO A 468 19.65 16.66 11.26
N PRO A 469 19.92 17.16 12.48
CA PRO A 469 19.36 16.58 13.70
C PRO A 469 17.86 16.35 13.54
N TYR A 470 17.38 15.19 14.02
CA TYR A 470 16.02 14.72 13.79
C TYR A 470 14.98 15.77 14.17
N THR A 471 14.19 16.19 13.18
CA THR A 471 12.94 16.93 13.37
C THR A 471 11.82 16.03 12.86
N PRO A 472 10.79 15.71 13.68
CA PRO A 472 9.62 14.98 13.21
C PRO A 472 9.05 15.66 11.95
N GLY A 473 8.59 14.87 10.98
CA GLY A 473 7.90 15.35 9.77
C GLY A 473 8.73 15.44 8.48
N ARG A 474 8.07 15.81 7.37
CA ARG A 474 8.71 15.91 6.06
C ARG A 474 9.75 17.03 6.06
N SER A 475 11.02 16.64 5.94
CA SER A 475 12.14 17.57 5.87
C SER A 475 12.79 17.47 4.50
N ASP A 476 12.51 18.43 3.61
CA ASP A 476 13.10 18.52 2.26
C ASP A 476 14.60 18.90 2.28
N ILE A 477 15.25 18.79 3.44
CA ILE A 477 16.64 19.21 3.68
C ILE A 477 17.58 18.02 3.88
N VAL A 478 17.09 16.78 3.74
CA VAL A 478 17.95 15.58 3.69
C VAL A 478 18.64 15.53 2.33
N LEU A 479 19.96 15.54 2.35
CA LEU A 479 20.80 15.56 1.16
C LEU A 479 21.46 14.19 0.98
N LYS A 480 21.62 13.75 -0.27
CA LYS A 480 22.45 12.62 -0.64
C LYS A 480 23.61 13.12 -1.49
N TRP A 481 24.80 12.66 -1.17
CA TRP A 481 25.98 12.86 -2.00
C TRP A 481 26.39 11.52 -2.59
N LYS A 482 26.77 11.50 -3.86
CA LYS A 482 27.37 10.36 -4.53
C LYS A 482 28.68 10.80 -5.18
N PRO A 483 29.71 9.95 -5.21
CA PRO A 483 30.87 10.20 -6.05
C PRO A 483 30.42 10.51 -7.48
N PRO A 484 31.05 11.47 -8.20
CA PRO A 484 30.68 11.79 -9.57
C PRO A 484 30.60 10.56 -10.50
N SER A 485 31.49 9.58 -10.27
CA SER A 485 31.53 8.30 -11.00
C SER A 485 30.31 7.39 -10.80
N HIS A 486 29.50 7.63 -9.76
CA HIS A 486 28.33 6.80 -9.39
C HIS A 486 26.99 7.48 -9.70
N ASN A 487 27.01 8.67 -10.31
CA ASN A 487 25.79 9.32 -10.76
C ASN A 487 25.29 8.65 -12.05
N SER A 488 23.99 8.37 -12.10
CA SER A 488 23.34 7.73 -13.23
C SER A 488 21.86 8.14 -13.34
N ILE A 489 21.31 8.07 -14.55
CA ILE A 489 19.91 8.37 -14.85
C ILE A 489 19.28 7.16 -15.55
N ASP A 490 18.08 6.80 -15.12
CA ASP A 490 17.28 5.75 -15.72
C ASP A 490 16.38 6.32 -16.83
N PHE A 491 16.66 5.94 -18.06
CA PHE A 491 15.93 6.36 -19.26
C PHE A 491 15.16 5.22 -19.89
N LYS A 492 14.04 5.53 -20.56
CA LYS A 492 13.46 4.63 -21.55
C LYS A 492 14.20 4.80 -22.87
N LEU A 493 14.85 3.75 -23.36
CA LEU A 493 15.57 3.77 -24.62
C LEU A 493 14.61 3.52 -25.79
N GLN A 494 14.71 4.34 -26.85
CA GLN A 494 14.11 4.03 -28.14
C GLN A 494 15.15 4.17 -29.25
N ILE A 495 15.42 3.09 -29.97
CA ILE A 495 16.40 3.09 -31.05
C ILE A 495 15.69 3.36 -32.37
N ARG A 496 16.10 4.42 -33.09
CA ARG A 496 15.59 4.69 -34.44
C ARG A 496 16.73 4.69 -35.44
N LYS A 497 16.47 4.12 -36.61
CA LYS A 497 17.38 4.18 -37.76
C LYS A 497 17.17 5.52 -38.46
N VAL A 498 18.19 6.36 -38.45
CA VAL A 498 18.19 7.66 -39.13
C VAL A 498 18.99 7.52 -40.41
N VAL A 499 18.37 7.91 -41.53
CA VAL A 499 19.00 7.98 -42.85
C VAL A 499 18.95 9.44 -43.26
N LYS A 500 20.12 10.05 -43.43
CA LYS A 500 20.25 11.40 -44.00
C LYS A 500 20.73 11.25 -45.44
N GLU A 501 20.25 12.11 -46.32
CA GLU A 501 20.63 12.10 -47.73
C GLU A 501 22.16 12.30 -47.86
N GLY A 502 22.84 11.32 -48.47
CA GLY A 502 24.30 11.32 -48.61
C GLY A 502 25.10 10.69 -47.45
N GLU A 503 24.46 10.26 -46.35
CA GLU A 503 25.13 9.61 -45.21
C GLU A 503 24.75 8.12 -45.07
N LEU A 504 25.66 7.32 -44.50
CA LEU A 504 25.36 5.94 -44.14
C LEU A 504 24.26 5.90 -43.06
N PRO A 505 23.29 4.96 -43.13
CA PRO A 505 22.29 4.79 -42.08
C PRO A 505 22.91 4.57 -40.70
N GLN A 506 22.51 5.39 -39.73
CA GLN A 506 22.97 5.27 -38.34
C GLN A 506 21.82 4.91 -37.41
N HIS A 507 22.08 4.05 -36.42
CA HIS A 507 21.13 3.80 -35.34
C HIS A 507 21.43 4.78 -34.21
N ILE A 508 20.40 5.55 -33.83
CA ILE A 508 20.47 6.52 -32.73
C ILE A 508 19.55 6.04 -31.63
N GLY A 509 20.08 5.97 -30.40
CA GLY A 509 19.31 5.71 -29.20
C GLY A 509 18.78 7.02 -28.63
N TYR A 510 17.47 7.17 -28.57
CA TYR A 510 16.78 8.31 -27.99
C TYR A 510 16.41 8.00 -26.54
N LEU A 511 16.77 8.89 -25.62
CA LEU A 511 16.63 8.70 -24.18
C LEU A 511 15.45 9.51 -23.65
N TYR A 512 14.40 8.82 -23.20
CA TYR A 512 13.17 9.44 -22.71
C TYR A 512 13.07 9.36 -21.18
N VAL A 513 12.60 10.45 -20.59
CA VAL A 513 12.21 10.54 -19.18
C VAL A 513 10.69 10.39 -19.03
N GLN A 514 10.21 10.25 -17.80
CA GLN A 514 8.81 9.96 -17.51
C GLN A 514 7.86 11.02 -18.12
N HIS A 515 6.85 10.56 -18.86
CA HIS A 515 5.82 11.39 -19.52
C HIS A 515 6.33 12.44 -20.53
N ALA A 516 7.60 12.34 -20.97
CA ALA A 516 8.13 13.23 -22.00
C ALA A 516 7.79 12.71 -23.40
N ASN A 517 7.24 13.60 -24.23
CA ASN A 517 6.98 13.33 -25.66
C ASN A 517 8.24 13.50 -26.51
N GLU A 518 9.21 14.26 -26.02
CA GLU A 518 10.50 14.51 -26.67
C GLU A 518 11.64 13.84 -25.88
N PRO A 519 12.68 13.34 -26.58
CA PRO A 519 13.84 12.76 -25.94
C PRO A 519 14.65 13.84 -25.20
N MET A 520 15.07 13.53 -23.97
CA MET A 520 15.94 14.42 -23.19
C MET A 520 17.35 14.45 -23.76
N ALA A 521 17.83 13.33 -24.31
CA ALA A 521 19.16 13.19 -24.87
C ALA A 521 19.21 12.09 -25.94
N THR A 522 20.34 12.00 -26.62
CA THR A 522 20.63 10.92 -27.56
C THR A 522 21.95 10.24 -27.24
N MET A 523 22.09 8.99 -27.66
CA MET A 523 23.32 8.22 -27.57
C MET A 523 23.53 7.36 -28.82
N LYS A 524 24.79 6.97 -29.07
CA LYS A 524 25.11 6.08 -30.17
C LYS A 524 24.57 4.67 -29.89
N ALA A 525 23.66 4.17 -30.74
CA ALA A 525 23.12 2.82 -30.57
C ALA A 525 24.11 1.78 -31.14
N THR A 526 24.92 1.21 -30.27
CA THR A 526 25.84 0.13 -30.64
C THR A 526 25.09 -1.20 -30.79
N LYS A 527 25.71 -2.20 -31.43
CA LYS A 527 25.13 -3.56 -31.53
C LYS A 527 24.79 -4.16 -30.17
N LYS A 528 25.53 -3.80 -29.11
CA LYS A 528 25.29 -4.25 -27.73
C LYS A 528 24.04 -3.61 -27.12
N LEU A 529 23.61 -2.45 -27.63
CA LEU A 529 22.48 -1.70 -27.09
C LEU A 529 21.13 -2.13 -27.72
N LEU A 530 21.17 -2.72 -28.93
CA LEU A 530 19.98 -3.16 -29.66
C LEU A 530 19.00 -4.05 -28.84
N PRO A 531 19.45 -5.00 -28.00
CA PRO A 531 18.54 -5.83 -27.19
C PRO A 531 17.73 -5.06 -26.14
N TYR A 532 18.09 -3.81 -25.85
CA TYR A 532 17.46 -2.98 -24.83
C TYR A 532 16.49 -1.94 -25.42
N ASP A 533 16.15 -2.06 -26.70
CA ASP A 533 15.16 -1.18 -27.33
C ASP A 533 13.80 -1.26 -26.62
N ASN A 534 13.19 -0.10 -26.37
CA ASN A 534 11.97 0.09 -25.58
C ASN A 534 12.05 -0.33 -24.09
N LYS A 535 13.24 -0.67 -23.58
CA LYS A 535 13.46 -0.99 -22.17
C LYS A 535 13.95 0.21 -21.36
N ILE A 536 13.89 0.10 -20.04
CA ILE A 536 14.49 1.06 -19.12
C ILE A 536 15.94 0.67 -18.88
N ILE A 537 16.84 1.61 -19.14
CA ILE A 537 18.29 1.45 -19.00
C ILE A 537 18.83 2.51 -18.05
N GLU A 538 19.87 2.15 -17.31
CA GLU A 538 20.64 3.06 -16.48
C GLU A 538 21.84 3.58 -17.30
N CYS A 539 22.00 4.90 -17.35
CA CYS A 539 23.07 5.56 -18.08
C CYS A 539 23.83 6.56 -17.21
N THR A 540 25.13 6.69 -17.43
CA THR A 540 25.96 7.77 -16.87
C THR A 540 26.44 8.71 -17.97
N PHE A 541 26.87 9.92 -17.62
CA PHE A 541 27.39 10.91 -18.57
C PHE A 541 28.90 11.04 -18.39
N GLU A 542 29.65 10.76 -19.44
CA GLU A 542 31.11 10.90 -19.46
C GLU A 542 31.51 12.12 -20.28
N GLU A 543 32.29 13.02 -19.67
CA GLU A 543 32.92 14.12 -20.40
C GLU A 543 34.09 13.59 -21.25
N ASN A 544 34.09 13.93 -22.53
CA ASN A 544 35.15 13.62 -23.48
C ASN A 544 36.10 14.82 -23.61
N PHE A 545 37.27 14.74 -22.98
CA PHE A 545 38.33 15.76 -23.11
C PHE A 545 38.91 15.91 -24.54
N LEU A 546 38.61 14.98 -25.46
CA LEU A 546 39.12 14.98 -26.84
C LEU A 546 38.38 15.94 -27.81
N SER A 547 37.25 16.54 -27.42
CA SER A 547 36.45 17.43 -28.29
C SER A 547 37.05 18.82 -28.50
N LEU A 548 38.07 19.22 -27.72
CA LEU A 548 38.76 20.51 -27.86
C LEU A 548 39.60 20.64 -29.15
N LEU A 549 39.77 19.56 -29.93
CA LEU A 549 40.68 19.54 -31.09
C LEU A 549 40.02 19.48 -32.48
N MET A 550 38.69 19.46 -32.62
CA MET A 550 38.06 19.38 -33.96
C MET A 550 36.81 20.27 -34.12
N PRO A 551 36.91 21.46 -34.78
CA PRO A 551 35.81 22.43 -34.84
C PRO A 551 34.87 22.33 -36.06
N PHE A 552 34.79 21.22 -36.81
CA PHE A 552 34.21 21.25 -38.17
C PHE A 552 32.94 20.48 -38.50
N PHE A 553 32.19 19.91 -37.54
CA PHE A 553 30.88 19.35 -37.85
C PHE A 553 29.80 19.82 -36.86
N HIS A 554 29.04 20.82 -37.29
CA HIS A 554 27.91 21.40 -36.57
C HIS A 554 26.62 20.69 -37.01
N CYS A 555 25.96 19.95 -36.12
CA CYS A 555 24.58 19.51 -36.29
C CYS A 555 23.84 19.57 -34.94
N LEU A 556 23.00 20.61 -34.82
CA LEU A 556 21.83 20.81 -33.96
C LEU A 556 21.57 19.76 -32.85
N THR A 557 22.21 19.96 -31.70
CA THR A 557 21.70 19.97 -30.30
C THR A 557 22.90 19.77 -29.39
N ASP A 558 23.64 20.87 -29.18
CA ASP A 558 24.93 20.93 -28.49
C ASP A 558 24.84 20.49 -27.02
N PHE A 559 25.19 19.22 -26.73
CA PHE A 559 25.93 18.87 -25.52
C PHE A 559 27.42 18.83 -25.89
N GLN A 560 28.02 20.00 -26.05
CA GLN A 560 29.44 20.11 -26.36
C GLN A 560 30.25 19.58 -25.16
N ASN A 561 30.82 18.39 -25.35
CA ASN A 561 31.91 17.75 -24.57
C ASN A 561 31.56 16.49 -23.76
N GLY A 562 30.45 15.79 -23.98
CA GLY A 562 30.24 14.49 -23.32
C GLY A 562 29.29 13.54 -24.04
N GLN A 563 29.28 12.28 -23.60
CA GLN A 563 28.44 11.22 -24.16
C GLN A 563 27.76 10.41 -23.06
N TRP A 564 26.54 9.96 -23.33
CA TRP A 564 25.83 9.01 -22.46
C TRP A 564 26.37 7.60 -22.67
N VAL A 565 26.66 6.92 -21.56
CA VAL A 565 27.21 5.55 -21.53
C VAL A 565 26.21 4.63 -20.83
N PHE A 566 25.91 3.50 -21.46
CA PHE A 566 25.03 2.46 -20.90
C PHE A 566 25.74 1.72 -19.76
N MET A 567 25.05 1.57 -18.63
CA MET A 567 25.52 0.80 -17.49
C MET A 567 24.83 -0.57 -17.42
N ARG A 568 23.49 -0.60 -17.28
CA ARG A 568 22.71 -1.84 -17.13
C ARG A 568 21.24 -1.66 -17.49
N GLU A 569 20.52 -2.79 -17.65
CA GLU A 569 19.06 -2.81 -17.75
C GLU A 569 18.42 -2.72 -16.35
N ARG A 570 17.31 -1.98 -16.23
CA ARG A 570 16.55 -1.81 -14.98
C ARG A 570 15.24 -2.57 -15.03
N THR A 571 15.30 -3.88 -14.80
CA THR A 571 14.10 -4.75 -14.76
C THR A 571 13.24 -4.53 -13.51
N ASP A 572 13.82 -3.92 -12.48
CA ASP A 572 13.16 -3.55 -11.22
C ASP A 572 12.24 -2.34 -11.35
N LYS A 573 12.34 -1.58 -12.45
CA LYS A 573 11.60 -0.34 -12.66
C LYS A 573 10.48 -0.49 -13.67
N SER A 574 9.31 0.05 -13.32
CA SER A 574 8.17 0.18 -14.23
C SER A 574 8.23 1.48 -15.05
N LEU A 575 8.89 2.52 -14.53
CA LEU A 575 8.98 3.86 -15.14
C LEU A 575 10.40 4.43 -15.08
N PRO A 576 10.84 5.18 -16.11
CA PRO A 576 12.12 5.91 -16.07
C PRO A 576 12.08 7.06 -15.07
N ASN A 577 13.20 7.73 -14.84
CA ASN A 577 13.23 8.90 -13.96
C ASN A 577 12.33 10.04 -14.48
N SER A 578 11.77 10.83 -13.55
CA SER A 578 11.06 12.06 -13.88
C SER A 578 12.01 13.13 -14.41
N LEU A 579 11.51 14.06 -15.24
CA LEU A 579 12.31 15.14 -15.81
C LEU A 579 13.08 15.93 -14.74
N LYS A 580 12.41 16.29 -13.65
CA LYS A 580 13.04 17.01 -12.52
C LYS A 580 14.19 16.22 -11.89
N THR A 581 14.03 14.91 -11.71
CA THR A 581 15.09 14.06 -11.13
C THR A 581 16.26 13.93 -12.08
N ALA A 582 15.98 13.71 -13.37
CA ALA A 582 17.00 13.59 -14.39
C ALA A 582 17.82 14.89 -14.54
N GLN A 583 17.17 16.05 -14.54
CA GLN A 583 17.85 17.35 -14.58
C GLN A 583 18.74 17.56 -13.35
N ALA A 584 18.26 17.27 -12.14
CA ALA A 584 19.05 17.40 -10.92
C ALA A 584 20.29 16.49 -10.92
N VAL A 585 20.14 15.23 -11.36
CA VAL A 585 21.28 14.31 -11.47
C VAL A 585 22.25 14.77 -12.55
N PHE A 586 21.76 15.20 -13.71
CA PHE A 586 22.59 15.74 -14.79
C PHE A 586 23.39 16.97 -14.33
N ASN A 587 22.75 17.91 -13.63
CA ASN A 587 23.45 19.07 -13.07
C ASN A 587 24.56 18.68 -12.08
N SER A 588 24.34 17.62 -11.27
CA SER A 588 25.35 17.09 -10.36
C SER A 588 26.50 16.35 -11.08
N MET A 589 26.29 15.89 -12.31
CA MET A 589 27.35 15.34 -13.16
C MET A 589 28.21 16.46 -13.78
N ILE A 590 27.57 17.55 -14.23
CA ILE A 590 28.25 18.69 -14.87
C ILE A 590 28.94 19.62 -13.87
N ASN A 591 28.41 19.73 -12.65
CA ASN A 591 29.00 20.50 -11.56
C ASN A 591 29.30 19.54 -10.38
N PRO A 592 30.26 18.62 -10.55
CA PRO A 592 30.53 17.60 -9.55
C PRO A 592 31.07 18.23 -8.27
N ILE A 593 30.54 17.76 -7.15
CA ILE A 593 31.16 17.96 -5.84
C ILE A 593 31.95 16.69 -5.58
N ASP A 594 33.26 16.73 -5.78
CA ASP A 594 34.10 15.56 -5.51
C ASP A 594 34.34 15.39 -4.00
N LYS A 595 35.07 14.32 -3.66
CA LYS A 595 35.35 13.97 -2.27
C LYS A 595 36.15 15.07 -1.57
N ASP A 596 37.18 15.60 -2.23
CA ASP A 596 38.12 16.53 -1.61
C ASP A 596 37.42 17.86 -1.36
N MET A 597 36.62 18.32 -2.32
CA MET A 597 35.77 19.50 -2.22
C MET A 597 34.68 19.40 -1.14
N LEU A 598 34.19 18.18 -0.83
CA LEU A 598 33.23 17.98 0.26
C LEU A 598 33.90 18.01 1.64
N ILE A 599 35.18 17.64 1.71
CA ILE A 599 35.97 17.64 2.94
C ILE A 599 36.51 19.03 3.28
N GLU A 600 36.92 19.80 2.26
CA GLU A 600 37.27 21.22 2.36
C GLU A 600 36.08 22.10 2.77
#